data_AF-A0A2D3WIP2-F1
#
_entry.id   AF-A0A2D3WIP2-F1
#
_cell.length_a   1.000
_cell.length_b   1.000
_cell.length_c   1.000
_cell.angle_alpha   90.00
_cell.angle_beta   90.00
_cell.angle_gamma   90.00
#
_symmetry.space_group_name_H-M   'P 1'
#
loop_
_entity.id
_entity.type
_entity.pdbx_description
1 polymer ?
#
loop_
_entity_poly.entity_id
_entity_poly.type
_entity_poly.pdbx_seq_one_letter_code
_entity_poly.pdbx_strand_id
1 'polypeptide(L)'
;NAVELQGAPWLLWITDLSRMDPYYILPILMGATMYYQQKITPSNFTDPLQEKIFKFLPVIFTFFFFTFPAGLVLYWFVNNLFSIAQQYLVNKQFEAARAVRHEAHLAEKHHEKD
;
A
#
# COMPACT_ATOMS: atom_id res chain seq x y z
N ASN A 1 0.06 -1.72 -28.81
CA ASN A 1 0.79 -0.44 -28.78
C ASN A 1 -0.14 0.64 -28.28
N ALA A 2 0.18 1.25 -27.13
CA ALA A 2 -0.67 2.24 -26.45
C ALA A 2 -0.52 3.65 -27.06
N VAL A 3 -0.81 3.78 -28.36
CA VAL A 3 -0.77 5.08 -29.08
C VAL A 3 -1.78 6.06 -28.47
N GLU A 4 -2.85 5.54 -27.88
CA GLU A 4 -3.93 6.27 -27.20
C GLU A 4 -3.49 7.02 -25.94
N LEU A 5 -2.36 6.64 -25.33
CA LEU A 5 -1.81 7.31 -24.15
C LEU A 5 -0.88 8.47 -24.50
N GLN A 6 -0.46 8.57 -25.77
CA GLN A 6 0.44 9.60 -26.23
C GLN A 6 -0.29 10.94 -26.31
N GLY A 7 0.16 11.92 -25.52
CA GLY A 7 -0.50 13.22 -25.42
C GLY A 7 -1.85 13.19 -24.71
N ALA A 8 -2.20 12.08 -24.02
CA ALA A 8 -3.42 12.00 -23.23
C ALA A 8 -3.25 12.79 -21.92
N PRO A 9 -3.96 13.93 -21.74
CA PRO A 9 -3.94 14.65 -20.49
C PRO A 9 -4.74 13.90 -19.43
N TRP A 10 -4.37 14.09 -18.17
CA TRP A 10 -5.15 13.57 -17.06
C TRP A 10 -5.71 14.71 -16.20
N LEU A 11 -4.96 15.16 -15.20
CA LEU A 11 -5.39 16.18 -14.25
C LEU A 11 -4.20 17.02 -13.81
N LEU A 12 -4.48 18.29 -13.50
CA LEU A 12 -3.53 19.26 -12.94
C LEU A 12 -2.27 19.43 -13.80
N TRP A 13 -1.13 18.90 -13.35
CA TRP A 13 0.17 19.04 -14.01
C TRP A 13 0.49 17.91 -15.00
N ILE A 14 -0.35 16.88 -15.08
CA ILE A 14 -0.12 15.72 -15.96
C ILE A 14 -0.78 15.97 -17.32
N THR A 15 0.05 16.39 -18.27
CA THR A 15 -0.36 16.72 -19.63
C THR A 15 -0.18 15.57 -20.62
N ASP A 16 0.61 14.54 -20.28
CA ASP A 16 0.86 13.37 -21.12
C ASP A 16 1.17 12.13 -20.28
N LEU A 17 0.25 11.15 -20.29
CA LEU A 17 0.39 9.90 -19.54
C LEU A 17 1.49 8.97 -20.09
N SER A 18 1.92 9.14 -21.33
CA SER A 18 3.00 8.34 -21.93
C SER A 18 4.40 8.79 -21.51
N ARG A 19 4.52 9.99 -20.93
CA ARG A 19 5.79 10.60 -20.54
C ARG A 19 5.97 10.52 -19.02
N MET A 20 7.21 10.65 -18.57
CA MET A 20 7.52 10.77 -17.14
C MET A 20 6.88 12.02 -16.52
N ASP A 21 6.50 11.96 -15.24
CA ASP A 21 5.94 13.12 -14.52
C ASP A 21 7.00 14.24 -14.47
N PRO A 22 6.75 15.41 -15.08
CA PRO A 22 7.72 16.49 -15.15
C PRO A 22 8.08 17.09 -13.79
N TYR A 23 7.24 16.90 -12.77
CA TYR A 23 7.46 17.41 -11.41
C TYR A 23 7.75 16.29 -10.40
N TYR A 24 7.75 15.03 -10.83
CA TYR A 24 7.98 13.85 -9.99
C TYR A 24 7.05 13.74 -8.76
N ILE A 25 5.87 14.38 -8.82
CA ILE A 25 4.91 14.37 -7.72
C ILE A 25 4.30 12.97 -7.58
N LEU A 26 3.90 12.33 -8.69
CA LEU A 26 3.32 10.99 -8.67
C LEU A 26 4.24 9.92 -8.06
N PRO A 27 5.52 9.81 -8.46
CA PRO A 27 6.43 8.87 -7.83
C PRO A 27 6.58 9.08 -6.31
N ILE A 28 6.65 10.32 -5.84
CA ILE A 28 6.74 10.64 -4.41
C ILE A 28 5.46 10.22 -3.68
N LEU A 29 4.29 10.53 -4.25
CA LEU A 29 3.00 10.13 -3.70
C LEU A 29 2.87 8.60 -3.65
N MET A 30 3.31 7.90 -4.70
CA MET A 30 3.35 6.45 -4.75
C MET A 30 4.26 5.86 -3.66
N GLY A 31 5.44 6.44 -3.46
CA GLY A 31 6.34 6.09 -2.36
C GLY A 31 5.70 6.24 -0.99
N ALA A 32 5.00 7.36 -0.77
CA ALA A 32 4.30 7.65 0.46
C ALA A 32 3.14 6.67 0.71
N THR A 33 2.34 6.34 -0.33
CA THR A 33 1.25 5.36 -0.19
C THR A 33 1.78 3.96 0.03
N MET A 34 2.87 3.55 -0.63
CA MET A 34 3.54 2.27 -0.36
C MET A 34 4.00 2.17 1.09
N TYR A 35 4.65 3.22 1.60
CA TYR A 35 5.07 3.27 3.00
C TYR A 35 3.89 3.17 3.96
N TYR A 36 2.80 3.89 3.67
CA TYR A 36 1.57 3.81 4.47
C TYR A 36 0.93 2.43 4.42
N GLN A 37 0.80 1.84 3.22
CA GLN A 37 0.27 0.49 3.03
C GLN A 37 1.08 -0.52 3.84
N GLN A 38 2.40 -0.45 3.76
CA GLN A 38 3.28 -1.35 4.52
C GLN A 38 3.06 -1.23 6.03
N LYS A 39 2.76 -0.04 6.54
CA LYS A 39 2.50 0.20 7.97
C LYS A 39 1.18 -0.41 8.44
N ILE A 40 0.15 -0.43 7.59
CA ILE A 40 -1.17 -0.98 7.94
C ILE A 40 -1.30 -2.48 7.64
N THR A 41 -0.41 -3.03 6.81
CA THR A 41 -0.37 -4.46 6.51
C THR A 41 0.35 -5.20 7.64
N PRO A 42 -0.33 -6.13 8.34
CA PRO A 42 0.32 -6.94 9.37
C PRO A 42 1.51 -7.70 8.78
N SER A 43 2.69 -7.50 9.36
CA SER A 43 3.94 -8.09 8.90
C SER A 43 4.54 -8.97 9.98
N ASN A 44 4.82 -10.24 9.67
CA ASN A 44 5.38 -11.21 10.63
C ASN A 44 6.85 -11.50 10.30
N PHE A 45 7.72 -10.48 10.36
CA PHE A 45 9.15 -10.67 10.14
C PHE A 45 9.79 -11.33 11.36
N THR A 46 10.55 -12.40 11.12
CA THR A 46 11.30 -13.12 12.17
C THR A 46 12.78 -12.73 12.22
N ASP A 47 13.33 -12.20 11.12
CA ASP A 47 14.72 -11.76 11.00
C ASP A 47 14.82 -10.21 10.88
N PRO A 48 15.61 -9.54 11.75
CA PRO A 48 15.88 -8.10 11.67
C PRO A 48 16.45 -7.61 10.32
N LEU A 49 17.20 -8.44 9.59
CA LEU A 49 17.73 -8.06 8.27
C LEU A 49 16.62 -7.95 7.24
N GLN A 50 15.70 -8.91 7.22
CA GLN A 50 14.56 -8.90 6.32
C GLN A 50 13.65 -7.70 6.57
N GLU A 51 13.39 -7.37 7.84
CA GLU A 51 12.61 -6.20 8.24
C GLU A 51 13.25 -4.90 7.72
N LYS A 52 14.57 -4.75 7.85
CA LYS A 52 15.29 -3.57 7.34
C LYS A 52 15.13 -3.44 5.83
N ILE A 53 15.36 -4.52 5.08
CA ILE A 53 15.21 -4.50 3.61
C ILE A 53 13.80 -4.05 3.23
N PHE A 54 12.78 -4.63 3.86
CA PHE A 54 11.39 -4.28 3.60
C PHE A 54 11.09 -2.82 3.89
N LYS A 55 11.65 -2.23 4.96
CA LYS A 55 11.47 -0.79 5.26
C LYS A 55 12.06 0.14 4.21
N PHE A 56 13.10 -0.29 3.50
CA PHE A 56 13.72 0.50 2.43
C PHE A 56 13.06 0.30 1.06
N LEU A 57 12.27 -0.76 0.86
CA LEU A 57 11.60 -1.03 -0.42
C LEU A 57 10.78 0.15 -0.95
N PRO A 58 9.92 0.85 -0.17
CA PRO A 58 9.16 1.99 -0.67
C PRO A 58 10.08 3.08 -1.23
N VAL A 59 11.20 3.34 -0.57
CA VAL A 59 12.18 4.36 -1.00
C VAL A 59 12.83 3.93 -2.31
N ILE A 60 13.27 2.68 -2.41
CA ILE A 60 13.89 2.12 -3.63
C ILE A 60 12.90 2.21 -4.81
N PHE A 61 11.66 1.79 -4.62
CA PHE A 61 10.64 1.85 -5.65
C PHE A 61 10.26 3.29 -6.03
N THR A 62 10.29 4.22 -5.09
CA THR A 62 10.08 5.65 -5.37
C THR A 62 11.08 6.15 -6.41
N PHE A 63 12.38 5.91 -6.19
CA PHE A 63 13.42 6.32 -7.16
C PHE A 63 13.32 5.56 -8.47
N PHE A 64 12.96 4.27 -8.43
CA PHE A 64 12.71 3.47 -9.62
C PHE A 64 11.59 4.08 -10.48
N PHE A 65 10.54 4.63 -9.88
CA PHE A 65 9.42 5.25 -10.62
C PHE A 65 9.73 6.56 -11.32
N PHE A 66 10.84 7.22 -11.02
CA PHE A 66 11.16 8.53 -11.61
C PHE A 66 11.38 8.44 -13.12
N THR A 67 11.75 7.27 -13.64
CA THR A 67 12.03 7.05 -15.06
C THR A 67 10.86 6.43 -15.83
N PHE A 68 9.75 6.11 -15.16
CA PHE A 68 8.61 5.45 -15.77
C PHE A 68 7.55 6.44 -16.30
N PRO A 69 6.75 6.03 -17.31
CA PRO A 69 5.61 6.82 -17.77
C PRO A 69 4.62 7.10 -16.64
N ALA A 70 4.14 8.33 -16.55
CA ALA A 70 3.21 8.80 -15.53
C ALA A 70 1.93 7.96 -15.48
N GLY A 71 1.45 7.46 -16.62
CA GLY A 71 0.28 6.57 -16.69
C GLY A 71 0.48 5.25 -15.96
N LEU A 72 1.68 4.65 -16.03
CA LEU A 72 1.96 3.42 -15.29
C LEU A 72 2.02 3.70 -13.78
N VAL A 73 2.72 4.78 -13.40
CA VAL A 73 2.85 5.17 -11.98
C VAL A 73 1.48 5.51 -11.41
N LEU A 74 0.65 6.23 -12.17
CA LEU A 74 -0.71 6.58 -11.80
C LEU A 74 -1.59 5.34 -11.60
N TYR A 75 -1.51 4.37 -12.53
CA TYR A 75 -2.25 3.12 -12.41
C TYR A 75 -1.93 2.41 -11.08
N TRP A 76 -0.64 2.28 -10.75
CA TRP A 76 -0.22 1.66 -9.50
C TRP A 76 -0.61 2.49 -8.29
N PHE A 77 -0.49 3.81 -8.34
CA PHE A 77 -0.93 4.70 -7.27
C PHE A 77 -2.41 4.52 -6.95
N VAL A 78 -3.27 4.58 -7.97
CA VAL A 78 -4.72 4.43 -7.80
C VAL A 78 -5.05 3.02 -7.27
N ASN A 79 -4.44 1.97 -7.83
CA ASN A 79 -4.64 0.60 -7.33
C ASN A 79 -4.21 0.46 -5.86
N ASN A 80 -3.09 1.09 -5.49
CA ASN A 80 -2.58 1.08 -4.13
C ASN A 80 -3.53 1.75 -3.14
N LEU A 81 -4.14 2.87 -3.51
CA LEU A 81 -5.17 3.53 -2.71
C LEU A 81 -6.40 2.62 -2.47
N PHE A 82 -6.85 1.91 -3.51
CA PHE A 82 -7.92 0.93 -3.34
C PHE A 82 -7.53 -0.21 -2.41
N SER A 83 -6.31 -0.74 -2.55
CA SER A 83 -5.80 -1.77 -1.64
C SER A 83 -5.71 -1.29 -0.20
N ILE A 84 -5.28 -0.05 0.04
CA ILE A 84 -5.24 0.56 1.37
C ILE A 84 -6.65 0.67 1.96
N ALA A 85 -7.62 1.17 1.18
CA ALA A 85 -9.00 1.28 1.62
C ALA A 85 -9.59 -0.09 1.97
N GLN A 86 -9.36 -1.09 1.13
CA GLN A 86 -9.75 -2.48 1.41
C GLN A 86 -9.07 -3.00 2.67
N GLN A 87 -7.76 -2.78 2.83
CA GLN A 87 -7.00 -3.26 3.98
C GLN A 87 -7.52 -2.67 5.29
N TYR A 88 -7.94 -1.40 5.28
CA TYR A 88 -8.55 -0.77 6.45
C TYR A 88 -9.83 -1.49 6.90
N LEU A 89 -10.70 -1.87 5.95
CA LEU A 89 -11.91 -2.64 6.24
C LEU A 89 -11.58 -4.04 6.78
N VAL A 90 -10.59 -4.71 6.19
CA VAL A 90 -10.14 -6.04 6.61
C VAL A 90 -9.56 -6.01 8.02
N ASN A 91 -8.71 -5.03 8.34
CA ASN A 91 -8.11 -4.89 9.66
C ASN A 91 -9.18 -4.73 10.75
N LYS A 92 -10.20 -3.90 10.50
CA LYS A 92 -11.34 -3.73 11.43
C LYS A 92 -12.11 -5.03 11.66
N GLN A 93 -12.31 -5.84 10.61
CA GLN A 93 -12.97 -7.14 10.74
C GLN A 93 -12.12 -8.14 11.55
N PHE A 94 -10.80 -8.14 11.36
CA PHE A 94 -9.87 -8.98 12.12
C PHE A 94 -9.84 -8.63 13.60
N GLU A 95 -9.85 -7.35 13.95
CA GLU A 95 -9.90 -6.89 15.35
C GLU A 95 -11.18 -7.36 16.05
N ALA A 96 -12.33 -7.18 15.42
CA ALA A 96 -13.61 -7.65 15.96
C ALA A 96 -13.62 -9.17 16.17
N ALA A 97 -13.12 -9.93 15.18
CA ALA A 97 -13.02 -11.39 15.29
C ALA A 97 -12.05 -11.83 16.41
N ARG A 98 -10.96 -11.09 16.63
CA ARG A 98 -9.99 -11.38 17.69
C ARG A 98 -10.56 -11.14 19.09
N ALA A 99 -11.36 -10.09 19.28
CA ALA A 99 -12.01 -9.80 20.55
C ALA A 99 -12.97 -10.91 20.97
N VAL A 100 -13.87 -11.34 20.07
CA VAL A 100 -14.82 -12.43 20.33
C VAL A 100 -14.10 -13.73 20.69
N ARG A 101 -13.03 -14.07 19.95
CA ARG A 101 -12.22 -15.27 20.25
C ARG A 101 -11.53 -15.18 21.62
N HIS A 102 -11.07 -14.00 22.00
CA HIS A 102 -10.42 -13.79 23.31
C HIS A 102 -11.42 -13.98 24.46
N GLU A 103 -12.62 -13.40 24.34
CA GLU A 103 -13.70 -13.55 25.33
C GLU A 103 -14.14 -15.02 25.46
N ALA A 104 -14.33 -15.73 24.35
CA ALA A 104 -14.67 -17.15 24.37
C ALA A 104 -13.62 -18.00 25.12
N HIS A 105 -12.33 -17.77 24.83
CA HIS A 105 -11.24 -18.48 25.51
C HIS A 105 -11.15 -18.14 27.01
N LEU A 106 -11.50 -16.90 27.43
CA LEU A 106 -11.58 -16.57 28.84
C LEU A 106 -12.75 -17.30 29.52
N ALA A 107 -13.93 -17.33 28.89
CA ALA A 107 -15.11 -18.03 29.42
C ALA A 107 -14.85 -19.53 29.61
N GLU A 108 -14.18 -20.19 28.65
CA GLU A 108 -13.74 -21.59 28.79
C GLU A 108 -12.80 -21.78 29.99
N LYS A 109 -11.81 -20.91 30.16
CA LYS A 109 -10.88 -20.99 31.30
C LYS A 109 -11.52 -20.74 32.65
N HIS A 110 -12.62 -19.98 32.71
CA HIS A 110 -13.40 -19.80 33.93
C HIS A 110 -14.23 -21.04 34.22
N HIS A 111 -14.88 -21.63 33.22
CA HIS A 111 -15.62 -22.89 33.36
C HIS A 111 -14.76 -24.09 33.79
N GLU A 112 -13.48 -24.15 33.40
CA GLU A 112 -12.59 -25.25 33.78
C GLU A 112 -12.07 -25.16 35.23
N LYS A 113 -12.24 -23.99 35.88
CA LYS A 113 -11.73 -23.73 37.24
C LYS A 113 -12.78 -23.91 38.36
N ASP A 114 -14.06 -24.06 38.00
CA ASP A 114 -15.19 -24.28 38.92
C ASP A 114 -15.53 -25.78 39.02
#